data_AF-A0A967HDG6-F1
#
_entry.id   AF-A0A967HDG6-F1
#
_cell.length_a   1.000
_cell.length_b   1.000
_cell.length_c   1.000
_cell.angle_alpha   90.00
_cell.angle_beta   90.00
_cell.angle_gamma   90.00
#
_symmetry.space_group_name_H-M   'P 1'
#
loop_
_entity.id
_entity.type
_entity.pdbx_description
1 polymer ?
#
loop_
_entity_poly.entity_id
_entity_poly.type
_entity_poly.pdbx_seq_one_letter_code
_entity_poly.pdbx_strand_id
1 'polypeptide(L)' 'MHTGAAGVRGSLTPELVASDIVFTNSAGIHGPPVAETVIAYLLHFARGLDHAVRSQHRGEWDKAPFDAPAAPVRELSR' A
#
# COMPACT_ATOMS: atom_id res chain seq x y z
N MET A 1 10.85 -26.80 -4.48
CA MET A 1 9.75 -26.15 -3.71
C MET A 1 9.57 -24.72 -4.20
N HIS A 2 8.38 -24.14 -4.03
CA HIS A 2 8.08 -22.80 -4.52
C HIS A 2 7.22 -22.02 -3.51
N THR A 3 7.49 -20.72 -3.37
CA THR A 3 6.63 -19.78 -2.65
C THR A 3 6.02 -18.75 -3.59
N GLY A 4 4.74 -18.43 -3.39
CA GLY A 4 4.06 -17.35 -4.11
C GLY A 4 4.50 -15.94 -3.69
N ALA A 5 5.25 -15.81 -2.59
CA ALA A 5 5.77 -14.53 -2.14
C ALA A 5 6.97 -14.07 -2.99
N ALA A 6 7.22 -12.76 -3.04
CA ALA A 6 8.49 -12.23 -3.53
C ALA A 6 9.60 -12.35 -2.48
N GLY A 7 9.29 -12.12 -1.20
CA GLY A 7 10.25 -12.26 -0.10
C GLY A 7 10.39 -13.71 0.34
N VAL A 8 11.63 -14.14 0.61
CA VAL A 8 11.93 -15.54 1.00
C VAL A 8 12.33 -15.69 2.46
N ARG A 9 12.59 -14.59 3.19
CA ARG A 9 13.15 -14.64 4.55
C ARG A 9 12.36 -15.54 5.51
N GLY A 10 11.02 -15.50 5.45
CA GLY A 10 10.17 -16.32 6.30
C GLY A 10 10.16 -17.81 5.95
N SER A 11 10.70 -18.19 4.78
CA SER A 11 10.73 -19.57 4.29
C SER A 11 12.09 -20.26 4.43
N LEU A 12 13.18 -19.50 4.64
CA LEU A 12 14.54 -20.04 4.71
C LEU A 12 14.87 -20.53 6.14
N THR A 13 14.51 -21.78 6.44
CA THR A 13 14.98 -22.46 7.67
C THR A 13 16.41 -22.99 7.48
N PRO A 14 17.18 -23.20 8.56
CA PRO A 14 18.53 -23.77 8.46
C PRO A 14 18.57 -25.11 7.72
N GLU A 15 17.57 -25.96 7.93
CA GLU A 15 17.46 -27.29 7.31
C GLU A 15 17.22 -27.17 5.80
N LEU A 16 16.37 -26.23 5.36
CA LEU A 16 16.12 -26.00 3.95
C LEU A 16 17.38 -25.45 3.26
N VAL A 17 18.11 -24.55 3.93
CA VAL A 17 19.38 -23.99 3.42
C VAL A 17 20.47 -25.05 3.31
N ALA A 18 20.51 -26.02 4.24
CA ALA A 18 21.46 -27.12 4.22
C ALA A 18 21.08 -28.27 3.27
N SER A 19 19.92 -28.18 2.60
CA SER A 19 19.42 -29.23 1.72
C SER A 19 19.76 -28.98 0.25
N ASP A 20 19.70 -30.02 -0.57
CA ASP A 20 19.84 -29.94 -2.04
C ASP A 20 18.54 -29.53 -2.75
N ILE A 21 17.54 -29.05 -2.01
CA ILE A 21 16.23 -28.70 -2.58
C ILE A 21 16.32 -27.35 -3.30
N VAL A 22 16.02 -27.34 -4.60
CA VAL A 22 15.82 -26.09 -5.34
C VAL A 22 14.57 -25.37 -4.82
N PHE A 23 14.77 -24.17 -4.28
CA PHE A 23 13.72 -23.30 -3.77
C PHE A 23 13.61 -22.05 -4.64
N THR A 24 12.42 -21.77 -5.17
CA THR A 24 12.14 -20.58 -6.00
C THR A 24 11.01 -19.74 -5.40
N ASN A 25 10.89 -18.50 -5.86
CA ASN A 25 9.88 -17.56 -5.41
C ASN A 25 9.19 -16.89 -6.61
N SER A 26 8.21 -16.05 -6.34
CA SER A 26 7.53 -15.25 -7.37
C SER A 26 8.02 -13.80 -7.39
N ALA A 27 9.33 -13.57 -7.27
CA ALA A 27 9.85 -12.21 -7.45
C ALA A 27 9.57 -11.70 -8.88
N GLY A 28 9.24 -10.42 -9.01
CA GLY A 28 8.99 -9.76 -10.30
C GLY A 28 7.53 -9.70 -10.76
N ILE A 29 6.64 -10.58 -10.30
CA ILE A 29 5.23 -10.57 -10.76
C ILE A 29 4.36 -9.52 -10.04
N HIS A 30 4.78 -9.11 -8.84
CA HIS A 30 3.98 -8.25 -7.95
C HIS A 30 4.14 -6.75 -8.25
N GLY A 31 4.98 -6.37 -9.21
CA GLY A 31 5.28 -4.96 -9.52
C GLY A 31 4.04 -4.14 -9.87
N PRO A 32 3.29 -4.50 -10.93
CA PRO A 32 2.08 -3.77 -11.33
C PRO A 32 1.02 -3.62 -10.21
N PRO A 33 0.56 -4.68 -9.50
CA PRO A 33 -0.46 -4.52 -8.46
C PRO A 33 0.03 -3.71 -7.26
N VAL A 34 1.32 -3.80 -6.90
CA VAL A 34 1.92 -2.95 -5.86
C VAL A 34 1.94 -1.49 -6.29
N ALA A 35 2.30 -1.21 -7.55
CA ALA A 35 2.33 0.16 -8.08
C ALA A 35 0.93 0.80 -8.09
N GLU A 36 -0.11 0.04 -8.49
CA GLU A 36 -1.50 0.50 -8.42
C GLU A 36 -1.91 0.84 -6.98
N THR A 37 -1.54 0.01 -6.02
CA THR A 37 -1.82 0.26 -4.59
C THR A 37 -1.11 1.52 -4.09
N VAL A 38 0.15 1.72 -4.48
CA VAL A 38 0.91 2.93 -4.13
C VAL A 38 0.25 4.18 -4.69
N ILE A 39 -0.18 4.17 -5.95
CA ILE A 39 -0.91 5.30 -6.56
C ILE A 39 -2.22 5.54 -5.82
N ALA A 40 -2.97 4.48 -5.48
CA ALA A 40 -4.19 4.60 -4.70
C ALA A 40 -3.94 5.23 -3.33
N TYR A 41 -2.86 4.87 -2.62
CA TYR A 41 -2.50 5.50 -1.36
C TYR A 41 -2.07 6.96 -1.51
N LEU A 42 -1.28 7.28 -2.53
CA LEU A 42 -0.93 8.68 -2.82
C LEU A 42 -2.20 9.51 -2.99
N LEU A 43 -3.17 9.04 -3.78
CA LEU A 43 -4.45 9.72 -3.96
C LEU A 43 -5.27 9.77 -2.67
N HIS A 44 -5.34 8.67 -1.92
CA HIS A 44 -6.10 8.57 -0.68
C HIS A 44 -5.67 9.63 0.33
N PHE A 45 -4.37 9.80 0.55
CA PHE A 45 -3.85 10.79 1.48
C PHE A 45 -3.81 12.21 0.88
N ALA A 46 -3.38 12.36 -0.38
CA ALA A 46 -3.30 13.66 -1.03
C ALA A 46 -4.68 14.33 -1.14
N ARG A 47 -5.74 13.55 -1.34
CA ARG A 47 -7.11 14.07 -1.45
C ARG A 47 -7.88 14.06 -0.13
N GLY A 48 -7.24 13.69 0.99
CA GLY A 48 -7.89 13.63 2.31
C GLY A 48 -9.02 12.60 2.40
N LEU A 49 -8.99 11.55 1.58
CA LEU A 49 -10.01 10.50 1.61
C LEU A 49 -9.99 9.71 2.92
N ASP A 50 -8.87 9.68 3.62
CA ASP A 50 -8.78 9.11 4.97
C ASP A 50 -9.67 9.87 5.96
N HIS A 51 -9.77 11.19 5.85
CA HIS A 51 -10.70 12.02 6.62
C HIS A 51 -12.15 11.80 6.17
N ALA A 52 -12.40 11.81 4.85
CA ALA A 52 -13.74 11.62 4.30
C ALA A 52 -14.37 10.29 4.73
N VAL A 53 -13.61 9.19 4.66
CA VAL A 53 -14.09 7.85 5.06
C VAL A 53 -14.42 7.79 6.55
N ARG A 54 -13.60 8.43 7.40
CA ARG A 54 -13.88 8.51 8.85
C ARG A 54 -15.16 9.30 9.14
N SER A 55 -15.38 10.42 8.46
CA SER A 55 -16.59 11.23 8.64
C SER A 55 -17.83 10.53 8.06
N GLN A 56 -17.69 9.84 6.92
CA GLN A 56 -18.74 8.99 6.35
C GLN A 56 -19.18 7.91 7.34
N HIS A 57 -18.24 7.24 8.03
CA HIS A 57 -18.57 6.22 9.04
C HIS A 57 -19.37 6.79 10.23
N ARG A 58 -19.26 8.09 10.51
CA ARG A 58 -20.05 8.78 11.54
C ARG A 58 -21.36 9.37 11.00
N GLY A 59 -21.61 9.30 9.69
CA GLY A 59 -22.75 9.95 9.05
C GLY A 59 -22.64 11.47 9.03
N GLU A 60 -21.43 12.01 9.08
CA GLU A 60 -21.16 13.44 9.19
C GLU A 60 -20.65 14.02 7.87
N TRP A 61 -21.12 15.23 7.56
CA TRP A 61 -20.54 16.07 6.50
C TRP A 61 -19.58 17.08 7.12
N ASP A 62 -18.35 16.65 7.41
CA ASP A 62 -17.30 17.50 7.99
C ASP A 62 -16.34 18.03 6.92
N LYS A 63 -16.33 19.35 6.74
CA LYS A 63 -15.47 20.04 5.77
C LYS A 63 -14.17 20.59 6.37
N ALA A 64 -14.07 20.66 7.70
CA ALA A 64 -12.95 21.32 8.36
C ALA A 64 -11.57 20.78 7.94
N PRO A 65 -11.36 19.46 7.75
CA PRO A 65 -10.06 18.94 7.29
C PRO A 65 -9.65 19.39 5.87
N PHE A 66 -10.62 19.77 5.04
CA PHE A 66 -10.39 20.14 3.63
C PHE A 66 -10.22 21.65 3.43
N ASP A 67 -10.83 22.45 4.30
CA ASP A 67 -10.77 23.92 4.22
C ASP A 67 -9.51 24.48 4.92
N ALA A 68 -8.90 23.71 5.83
CA ALA A 68 -7.78 24.13 6.66
C ALA A 68 -6.55 24.58 5.82
N PRO A 69 -5.78 25.61 6.26
CA PRO A 69 -4.56 26.06 5.61
C PRO A 69 -3.56 24.94 5.30
N ALA A 70 -3.51 23.91 6.16
CA ALA A 70 -2.66 22.74 6.04
C ALA A 70 -3.27 21.57 5.23
N ALA A 71 -4.38 21.78 4.53
CA ALA A 71 -5.01 20.75 3.72
C ALA A 71 -4.00 20.17 2.69
N PRO A 72 -3.89 18.84 2.57
CA PRO A 72 -2.75 18.17 1.94
C PRO A 72 -2.57 18.48 0.45
N VAL A 73 -3.65 18.82 -0.28
CA VAL A 73 -3.56 19.33 -1.65
C VAL A 73 -4.61 20.41 -1.87
N ARG A 74 -4.15 21.64 -2.13
CA ARG A 74 -4.95 22.69 -2.79
C ARG A 74 -4.76 22.58 -4.30
N GLU A 75 -5.68 23.15 -5.08
CA GLU A 75 -5.56 23.21 -6.53
C GLU A 75 -4.13 23.59 -6.93
N LEU A 76 -3.52 22.81 -7.84
CA LEU A 76 -2.28 23.22 -8.49
C LEU A 76 -2.64 24.49 -9.27
N SER A 77 -2.24 25.64 -8.72
CA SER A 77 -2.60 26.95 -9.25
C SER A 77 -2.31 27.03 -10.75
N ARG A 78 -3.30 27.52 -11.49
CA ARG A 78 -3.36 27.72 -12.94
C ARG A 78 -2.17 28.45 -13.54
#